data_AF-A0A3P6FDX7-F1
#
_entry.id   AF-A0A3P6FDX7-F1
#
_cell.length_a   1.000
_cell.length_b   1.000
_cell.length_c   1.000
_cell.angle_alpha   90.00
_cell.angle_beta   90.00
_cell.angle_gamma   90.00
#
_symmetry.space_group_name_H-M   'P 1'
#
loop_
_entity.id
_entity.type
_entity.pdbx_description
1 polymer ?
#
loop_
_entity_poly.entity_id
_entity_poly.type
_entity_poly.pdbx_seq_one_letter_code
_entity_poly.pdbx_strand_id
1 'polypeptide(L)' 'MIKEPQEWPSFATELEKIETLQICFPDFKITHVPQVRNQFSDFLAKTAMNFRRELLFIGCSIPVWLPRPPQA' A
#
# COMPACT_ATOMS: atom_id res chain seq x y z
N MET A 1 -10.94 -12.52 -2.06
CA MET A 1 -10.04 -11.76 -2.95
C MET A 1 -10.72 -11.64 -4.31
N ILE A 2 -10.50 -10.57 -5.07
CA ILE A 2 -11.09 -10.39 -6.41
C ILE A 2 -10.65 -11.57 -7.27
N LYS A 3 -11.59 -12.21 -7.98
CA LYS A 3 -11.29 -13.41 -8.77
C LYS A 3 -10.49 -13.08 -10.04
N GLU A 4 -10.66 -11.87 -10.58
CA GLU A 4 -10.04 -11.43 -11.83
C GLU A 4 -9.46 -10.00 -11.69
N PRO A 5 -8.19 -9.88 -11.29
CA PRO A 5 -7.52 -8.59 -11.15
C PRO A 5 -7.48 -7.76 -12.45
N GLN A 6 -7.50 -8.42 -13.60
CA GLN A 6 -7.50 -7.80 -14.93
C GLN A 6 -8.76 -6.99 -15.24
N GLU A 7 -9.86 -7.21 -14.50
CA GLU A 7 -11.08 -6.42 -14.61
C GLU A 7 -10.92 -5.01 -14.00
N TRP A 8 -9.87 -4.78 -13.19
CA TRP A 8 -9.62 -3.52 -12.48
C TRP A 8 -8.19 -3.01 -12.71
N PRO A 9 -7.83 -2.63 -13.95
CA PRO A 9 -6.46 -2.26 -14.31
C PRO A 9 -5.91 -1.08 -13.49
N SER A 10 -6.77 -0.17 -13.01
CA SER A 10 -6.37 0.96 -12.16
C SER A 10 -5.83 0.55 -10.78
N PHE A 11 -6.07 -0.68 -10.34
CA PHE A 11 -5.65 -1.19 -9.02
C PHE A 11 -4.75 -2.43 -9.11
N ALA A 12 -4.29 -2.79 -10.32
CA ALA A 12 -3.54 -4.02 -10.53
C ALA A 12 -2.26 -4.09 -9.67
N THR A 13 -1.56 -2.95 -9.51
CA THR A 13 -0.33 -2.86 -8.71
C THR A 13 -0.59 -3.06 -7.22
N GLU A 14 -1.69 -2.50 -6.72
CA GLU A 14 -2.11 -2.62 -5.32
C GLU A 14 -2.52 -4.06 -5.00
N LEU A 15 -3.22 -4.73 -5.92
CA LEU A 15 -3.60 -6.13 -5.78
C LEU A 15 -2.38 -7.06 -5.74
N GLU A 16 -1.43 -6.88 -6.65
CA GLU A 16 -0.17 -7.65 -6.68
C GLU A 16 0.61 -7.51 -5.35
N LYS A 17 0.66 -6.29 -4.78
CA LYS A 17 1.28 -6.06 -3.47
C LYS A 17 0.56 -6.83 -2.35
N ILE A 18 -0.76 -6.84 -2.35
CA ILE A 18 -1.55 -7.60 -1.35
C ILE A 18 -1.31 -9.11 -1.48
N GLU A 19 -1.25 -9.63 -2.71
CA GLU A 19 -0.93 -11.03 -2.98
C GLU A 19 0.49 -11.39 -2.50
N THR A 20 1.45 -10.52 -2.75
CA THR A 20 2.83 -10.68 -2.25
C THR A 20 2.85 -10.75 -0.72
N LEU A 21 2.12 -9.86 -0.04
CA LEU A 21 2.02 -9.89 1.42
C LEU A 21 1.38 -11.19 1.92
N GLN A 22 0.35 -11.70 1.24
CA GLN A 22 -0.25 -12.99 1.59
C GLN A 22 0.75 -14.15 1.52
N ILE A 23 1.68 -14.13 0.57
CA ILE A 23 2.72 -15.16 0.46
C ILE A 23 3.76 -15.00 1.57
N CYS A 24 4.11 -13.76 1.93
CA CYS A 24 5.15 -13.48 2.93
C CYS A 24 4.69 -13.73 4.39
N PHE A 25 3.40 -13.62 4.68
CA PHE A 25 2.87 -13.74 6.04
C PHE A 25 2.03 -15.01 6.21
N PRO A 26 2.42 -15.94 7.10
CA PRO A 26 1.73 -17.23 7.25
C PRO A 26 0.31 -17.11 7.83
N ASP A 27 0.02 -16.03 8.58
CA ASP A 27 -1.32 -15.68 9.03
C ASP A 27 -1.68 -14.30 8.49
N PHE A 28 -2.45 -14.28 7.41
CA PHE A 28 -2.89 -13.06 6.75
C PHE A 28 -4.40 -13.11 6.53
N LYS A 29 -5.12 -12.14 7.09
CA LYS A 29 -6.57 -12.04 6.96
C LYS A 29 -6.99 -10.61 6.67
N ILE A 30 -7.84 -10.45 5.66
CA ILE A 30 -8.52 -9.18 5.36
C ILE A 30 -9.89 -9.22 6.01
N THR A 31 -10.20 -8.22 6.84
CA THR A 31 -11.50 -8.07 7.48
C THR A 31 -12.05 -6.68 7.24
N HIS A 32 -13.35 -6.58 6.98
CA HIS A 32 -14.04 -5.29 6.93
C HIS A 32 -14.22 -4.73 8.34
N VAL A 33 -13.72 -3.51 8.57
CA VAL A 33 -13.89 -2.77 9.83
C VAL A 33 -14.77 -1.55 9.57
N PRO A 34 -15.90 -1.37 10.28
CA PRO A 34 -16.73 -0.19 10.14
C PRO A 34 -15.94 1.10 10.38
N GLN A 35 -16.20 2.15 9.60
CA GLN A 35 -15.47 3.42 9.67
C GLN A 35 -15.44 4.02 11.09
N VAL A 36 -16.56 3.92 11.83
CA VAL A 36 -16.66 4.40 13.22
C VAL A 36 -15.68 3.74 14.18
N ARG A 37 -15.14 2.56 13.82
CA ARG A 37 -14.13 1.80 14.56
C ARG A 37 -12.72 1.92 13.98
N ASN A 38 -12.54 2.67 12.89
CA ASN A 38 -11.25 2.87 12.22
C ASN A 38 -10.87 4.37 12.14
N GLN A 39 -11.15 5.10 13.22
CA GLN A 39 -11.08 6.57 13.26
C GLN A 39 -9.68 7.12 12.96
N PHE A 40 -8.62 6.42 13.41
CA PHE A 40 -7.25 6.84 13.15
C PHE A 40 -6.90 6.79 11.66
N SER A 41 -7.12 5.66 10.99
CA SER A 41 -6.86 5.55 9.56
C SER A 41 -7.74 6.49 8.74
N ASP A 42 -9.00 6.68 9.14
CA ASP A 42 -9.92 7.63 8.51
C ASP A 42 -9.42 9.08 8.65
N PHE A 43 -8.98 9.47 9.85
CA PHE A 43 -8.37 10.78 10.10
C PHE A 43 -7.11 11.00 9.25
N LEU A 44 -6.23 10.01 9.16
CA LEU A 44 -5.02 10.10 8.34
C LEU A 44 -5.37 10.25 6.85
N ALA A 45 -6.29 9.44 6.34
CA ALA A 45 -6.73 9.52 4.95
C ALA A 45 -7.35 10.88 4.62
N LYS A 46 -8.21 11.41 5.49
CA LYS A 46 -8.81 12.75 5.32
C LYS A 46 -7.76 13.87 5.41
N THR A 47 -6.81 13.74 6.32
CA THR A 47 -5.71 14.70 6.44
C THR A 47 -4.86 14.71 5.17
N ALA A 48 -4.49 13.54 4.66
CA ALA A 48 -3.74 13.40 3.41
C ALA A 48 -4.51 13.93 2.19
N MET A 49 -5.82 13.67 2.13
CA MET A 49 -6.69 14.18 1.06
C MET A 49 -6.77 15.70 1.03
N ASN A 50 -6.76 16.34 2.20
CA ASN A 50 -6.74 17.82 2.32
C ASN A 50 -5.34 18.41 2.15
N PHE A 51 -4.31 17.59 2.01
CA PHE A 51 -2.95 18.05 1.81
C PHE A 51 -2.79 18.59 0.38
N ARG A 52 -2.73 19.92 0.25
CA ARG A 52 -2.71 20.62 -1.05
C ARG A 52 -1.37 20.55 -1.81
N ARG A 53 -0.52 19.56 -1.51
CA ARG A 53 0.77 19.41 -2.17
C ARG A 53 0.84 18.03 -2.80
N GLU A 54 1.46 17.97 -3.97
CA GLU A 54 1.76 16.69 -4.61
C GLU A 54 2.74 15.91 -3.72
N LEU A 55 2.32 14.72 -3.33
CA LEU A 55 3.16 13.76 -2.66
C LEU A 55 3.66 12.76 -3.71
N LEU A 56 4.96 12.70 -3.90
CA LEU A 56 5.57 11.65 -4.73
C LEU A 56 5.62 10.36 -3.89
N PHE A 57 4.98 9.30 -4.39
CA PHE A 57 5.15 7.97 -3.82
C PHE A 57 6.57 7.48 -4.10
N ILE A 58 7.44 7.57 -3.10
CA ILE A 58 8.74 6.91 -3.11
C ILE A 58 8.52 5.56 -2.43
N GLY A 59 8.61 4.48 -3.21
CA GLY A 59 8.40 3.12 -2.69
C GLY A 59 9.39 2.75 -1.58
N CYS A 60 9.20 1.59 -0.95
CA CYS A 60 10.10 1.11 0.11
C CYS A 60 11.45 0.57 -0.43
N SER A 61 11.64 0.59 -1.75
CA SER A 61 12.88 0.20 -2.41
C SER A 61 13.80 1.41 -2.53
N ILE A 62 15.08 1.23 -2.19
CA ILE A 62 16.10 2.23 -2.48
C ILE A 62 16.10 2.48 -3.99
N PRO A 63 15.95 3.73 -4.45
CA PRO A 63 16.00 4.04 -5.87
C PRO A 63 17.34 3.56 -6.45
N VAL A 64 17.31 2.93 -7.62
CA VAL A 64 18.52 2.36 -8.26
C VAL A 64 19.62 3.39 -8.57
N TRP A 65 19.25 4.67 -8.63
CA TRP A 65 20.17 5.79 -8.80
C TRP A 65 20.88 6.22 -7.50
N LEU A 66 20.44 5.72 -6.34
CA LEU A 66 21.07 5.99 -5.05
C LEU A 66 22.25 5.02 -4.85
N PRO A 67 23.47 5.51 -4.58
CA PRO A 67 24.64 4.66 -4.39
C PRO A 67 24.44 3.76 -3.16
N ARG A 68 24.78 2.47 -3.31
CA ARG A 68 24.76 1.53 -2.18
C ARG A 68 25.89 1.89 -1.20
N PRO A 69 25.63 1.87 0.12
CA PRO A 69 26.70 2.02 1.10
C PRO A 69 27.75 0.89 0.89
N PRO A 70 29.05 1.18 1.11
CA PRO A 70 30.09 0.17 1.03
C PRO A 70 29.77 -0.98 2.00
N GLN A 71 29.76 -2.21 1.47
CA GLN A 71 29.61 -3.40 2.29
C GLN A 71 30.90 -3.57 3.12
N ALA A 72 30.75 -3.67 4.44
CA ALA A 72 31.84 -3.94 5.37
C ALA A 72 32.24 -5.42 5.35
#